data_AF-W6JIN4-F1
#
_entry.id   AF-W6JIN4-F1
#
_cell.length_a   1.000
_cell.length_b   1.000
_cell.length_c   1.000
_cell.angle_alpha   90.00
_cell.angle_beta   90.00
_cell.angle_gamma   90.00
#
_symmetry.space_group_name_H-M   'P 1'
#
loop_
_entity.id
_entity.type
_entity.pdbx_description
1 polymer ?
#
loop_
_entity_poly.entity_id
_entity_poly.type
_entity_poly.pdbx_seq_one_letter_code
_entity_poly.pdbx_strand_id
1 'polypeptide(L)'
;MNTASVLTYDAQLQLPFIFDDLLLENDEEPIEKVTPLTIVASCSDRTVEQEFETEIETWTDGQIKELREAFLRYSLNVLADGRSGKKAKDEAYEWLNSDEVHPFSFVTCCVLSGYDPDEVRNLCQYTLRQLAKRNK
;
A
#
# COMPACT_ATOMS: atom_id res chain seq x y z
N MET A 1 -13.68 13.35 37.10
CA MET A 1 -13.67 11.91 37.39
C MET A 1 -14.25 11.18 36.19
N ASN A 2 -13.52 10.18 35.72
CA ASN A 2 -13.83 9.20 34.66
C ASN A 2 -14.14 9.70 33.24
N THR A 3 -13.18 9.42 32.33
CA THR A 3 -13.48 8.86 31.01
C THR A 3 -12.53 7.69 30.75
N ALA A 4 -13.03 6.48 30.93
CA ALA A 4 -12.50 5.28 30.29
C ALA A 4 -13.59 4.77 29.36
N SER A 5 -13.27 4.65 28.07
CA SER A 5 -13.85 3.64 27.19
C SER A 5 -12.94 3.46 25.99
N VAL A 6 -12.48 2.22 25.89
CA VAL A 6 -11.72 1.59 24.82
C VAL A 6 -12.62 1.42 23.61
N LEU A 7 -12.09 1.65 22.40
CA LEU A 7 -12.43 0.83 21.23
C LEU A 7 -11.16 0.55 20.43
N THR A 8 -10.81 -0.73 20.47
CA THR A 8 -9.85 -1.48 19.67
C THR A 8 -10.43 -1.84 18.29
N TYR A 9 -9.53 -2.36 17.43
CA TYR A 9 -9.70 -3.10 16.17
C TYR A 9 -9.50 -2.25 14.89
N ASP A 10 -8.34 -2.42 14.24
CA ASP A 10 -8.06 -3.45 13.22
C ASP A 10 -8.88 -3.21 11.95
N ALA A 11 -8.24 -2.55 10.98
CA ALA A 11 -8.60 -2.66 9.59
C ALA A 11 -7.35 -3.16 8.86
N GLN A 12 -7.27 -4.48 8.71
CA GLN A 12 -6.42 -5.13 7.74
C GLN A 12 -6.74 -4.53 6.36
N LEU A 13 -5.87 -3.66 5.86
CA LEU A 13 -5.86 -3.29 4.44
C LEU A 13 -5.33 -4.48 3.65
N GLN A 14 -6.20 -5.47 3.40
CA GLN A 14 -6.02 -6.41 2.29
C GLN A 14 -6.29 -5.63 1.00
N LEU A 15 -5.25 -4.98 0.47
CA LEU A 15 -5.26 -4.60 -0.94
C LEU A 15 -5.12 -5.89 -1.75
N PRO A 16 -6.07 -6.23 -2.63
CA PRO A 16 -5.92 -7.39 -3.48
C PRO A 16 -4.82 -7.11 -4.49
N PHE A 17 -3.74 -7.89 -4.37
CA PHE A 17 -2.81 -8.21 -5.44
C PHE A 17 -3.60 -8.63 -6.67
N ILE A 18 -3.70 -7.76 -7.67
CA ILE A 18 -4.11 -8.13 -9.03
C ILE A 18 -3.22 -7.32 -9.99
N PHE A 19 -1.97 -7.73 -10.10
CA PHE A 19 -1.25 -7.63 -11.35
C PHE A 19 -0.85 -9.04 -11.69
N ASP A 20 -1.72 -9.72 -12.43
CA ASP A 20 -1.30 -10.86 -13.21
C ASP A 20 -2.06 -10.89 -14.55
N ASP A 21 -1.23 -11.08 -15.57
CA ASP A 21 -1.49 -11.52 -16.93
C ASP A 21 -2.28 -10.66 -17.94
N LEU A 22 -1.47 -10.09 -18.83
CA LEU A 22 -1.76 -9.93 -20.25
C LEU A 22 -2.16 -11.28 -20.89
N LEU A 23 -3.45 -11.47 -21.19
CA LEU A 23 -3.85 -12.28 -22.33
C LEU A 23 -4.73 -11.46 -23.28
N LEU A 24 -4.06 -11.06 -24.34
CA LEU A 24 -4.58 -10.38 -25.52
C LEU A 24 -5.21 -11.45 -26.41
N GLU A 25 -6.51 -11.70 -26.23
CA GLU A 25 -7.33 -12.36 -27.24
C GLU A 25 -8.46 -11.41 -27.62
N ASN A 26 -8.38 -10.93 -28.86
CA ASN A 26 -9.45 -10.21 -29.52
C ASN A 26 -10.54 -11.23 -29.82
N ASP A 27 -11.69 -11.12 -29.16
CA ASP A 27 -12.96 -11.58 -29.71
C ASP A 27 -14.06 -10.58 -29.29
N GLU A 28 -14.57 -9.91 -30.31
CA GLU A 28 -15.56 -8.84 -30.26
C GLU A 28 -16.95 -9.49 -30.14
N GLU A 29 -17.46 -9.63 -28.91
CA GLU A 29 -18.82 -10.16 -28.66
C GLU A 29 -19.77 -9.04 -28.18
N PRO A 30 -20.99 -8.92 -28.74
CA PRO A 30 -21.91 -7.83 -28.44
C PRO A 30 -22.58 -8.04 -27.08
N ILE A 31 -22.42 -7.07 -26.18
CA ILE A 31 -22.98 -7.11 -24.83
C ILE A 31 -24.53 -7.02 -24.93
N GLU A 32 -25.20 -8.17 -24.85
CA GLU A 32 -26.62 -8.24 -24.50
C GLU A 32 -26.81 -7.72 -23.07
N LYS A 33 -27.82 -6.86 -22.93
CA LYS A 33 -28.05 -5.99 -21.78
C LYS A 33 -28.42 -6.82 -20.55
N VAL A 34 -27.55 -6.81 -19.54
CA VAL A 34 -27.83 -7.38 -18.22
C VAL A 34 -28.98 -6.58 -17.58
N THR A 35 -30.13 -7.22 -17.37
CA THR A 35 -31.18 -6.66 -16.52
C THR A 35 -30.85 -6.95 -15.06
N PRO A 36 -30.82 -5.95 -14.15
CA PRO A 36 -30.50 -6.21 -12.76
C PRO A 36 -31.67 -6.91 -12.04
N LEU A 37 -31.32 -7.87 -11.16
CA LEU A 37 -32.25 -8.56 -10.26
C LEU A 37 -33.03 -7.55 -9.41
N THR A 38 -34.36 -7.71 -9.36
CA THR A 38 -35.25 -6.92 -8.50
C THR A 38 -35.12 -7.34 -7.04
N ILE A 39 -34.50 -6.50 -6.20
CA ILE A 39 -34.62 -6.58 -4.74
C ILE A 39 -35.84 -5.74 -4.34
N VAL A 40 -36.93 -6.38 -3.93
CA VAL A 40 -38.12 -5.69 -3.38
C VAL A 40 -37.93 -5.38 -1.90
N ALA A 41 -37.19 -4.32 -1.61
CA ALA A 41 -37.20 -3.71 -0.29
C ALA A 41 -38.39 -2.73 -0.19
N SER A 42 -39.42 -3.13 0.53
CA SER A 42 -40.48 -2.22 0.98
C SER A 42 -39.91 -1.27 2.04
N CYS A 43 -39.57 -0.05 1.63
CA CYS A 43 -39.44 1.10 2.51
C CYS A 43 -39.72 2.37 1.67
N SER A 44 -40.37 3.36 2.28
CA SER A 44 -41.01 4.48 1.58
C SER A 44 -40.09 5.13 0.54
N ASP A 45 -40.60 5.23 -0.69
CA ASP A 45 -39.98 5.82 -1.86
C ASP A 45 -39.63 7.30 -1.62
N ARG A 46 -38.38 7.51 -1.22
CA ARG A 46 -37.65 8.77 -1.47
C ARG A 46 -36.38 8.37 -2.19
N THR A 47 -36.51 8.22 -3.51
CA THR A 47 -35.38 8.27 -4.44
C THR A 47 -34.79 9.67 -4.38
N VAL A 48 -33.88 9.88 -3.41
CA VAL A 48 -32.93 10.98 -3.48
C VAL A 48 -31.88 10.53 -4.48
N GLU A 49 -32.02 10.95 -5.73
CA GLU A 49 -30.95 10.86 -6.72
C GLU A 49 -29.87 11.84 -6.29
N GLN A 50 -29.06 11.43 -5.31
CA GLN A 50 -27.88 12.17 -4.92
C GLN A 50 -26.80 11.84 -5.95
N GLU A 51 -26.74 12.68 -6.97
CA GLU A 51 -25.62 12.72 -7.91
C GLU A 51 -24.34 12.92 -7.09
N PHE A 52 -23.58 11.83 -6.89
CA PHE A 52 -22.23 11.92 -6.35
C PHE A 52 -21.35 12.44 -7.47
N GLU A 53 -21.23 13.76 -7.58
CA GLU A 53 -20.13 14.39 -8.31
C GLU A 53 -18.82 13.94 -7.64
N THR A 54 -18.21 12.92 -8.24
CA THR A 54 -16.91 12.41 -7.81
C THR A 54 -15.85 13.27 -8.47
N GLU A 55 -15.64 14.45 -7.90
CA GLU A 55 -14.47 15.27 -8.24
C GLU A 55 -13.23 14.47 -7.80
N ILE A 56 -12.51 13.90 -8.77
CA ILE A 56 -11.31 13.10 -8.50
C ILE A 56 -10.24 14.08 -8.03
N GLU A 57 -9.97 14.09 -6.73
CA GLU A 57 -8.89 14.88 -6.15
C GLU A 57 -7.56 14.40 -6.75
N THR A 58 -6.93 15.26 -7.56
CA THR A 58 -5.65 14.96 -8.19
C THR A 58 -4.51 15.20 -7.21
N TRP A 59 -3.64 14.21 -7.07
CA TRP A 59 -2.47 14.32 -6.20
C TRP A 59 -1.43 15.23 -6.83
N THR A 60 -0.92 16.17 -6.05
CA THR A 60 0.24 16.97 -6.44
C THR A 60 1.53 16.15 -6.37
N ASP A 61 2.51 16.50 -7.19
CA ASP A 61 3.83 15.86 -7.17
C ASP A 61 4.51 15.95 -5.79
N GLY A 62 4.25 17.05 -5.05
CA GLY A 62 4.71 17.22 -3.68
C GLY A 62 4.14 16.18 -2.73
N GLN A 63 2.83 15.92 -2.79
CA GLN A 63 2.17 14.89 -2.00
C GLN A 63 2.68 13.49 -2.35
N ILE A 64 2.89 13.20 -3.64
CA ILE A 64 3.45 11.92 -4.08
C ILE A 64 4.88 11.75 -3.55
N LYS A 65 5.68 12.82 -3.55
CA LYS A 65 7.04 12.80 -2.99
C LYS A 65 7.03 12.53 -1.49
N GLU A 66 6.19 13.24 -0.73
CA GLU A 66 6.04 13.03 0.71
C GLU A 66 5.59 11.59 1.02
N LEU A 67 4.68 11.04 0.22
CA LEU A 67 4.24 9.66 0.37
C LEU A 67 5.39 8.67 0.16
N ARG A 68 6.23 8.88 -0.88
CA ARG A 68 7.40 8.04 -1.14
C ARG A 68 8.42 8.10 -0.01
N GLU A 69 8.70 9.29 0.50
CA GLU A 69 9.60 9.50 1.65
C GLU A 69 9.07 8.82 2.92
N ALA A 70 7.76 8.96 3.18
CA ALA A 70 7.10 8.31 4.31
C ALA A 70 7.14 6.79 4.20
N PHE A 71 6.90 6.26 2.99
CA PHE A 71 6.97 4.83 2.72
C PHE A 71 8.38 4.28 2.91
N LEU A 72 9.41 4.94 2.36
CA LEU A 72 10.82 4.58 2.55
C LEU A 72 11.16 4.49 4.05
N ARG A 73 10.85 5.55 4.81
CA ARG A 73 11.10 5.58 6.25
C ARG A 73 10.34 4.50 7.01
N TYR A 74 9.09 4.25 6.65
CA TYR A 74 8.28 3.20 7.26
C TYR A 74 8.91 1.82 7.05
N SER A 75 9.23 1.46 5.81
CA SER A 75 9.82 0.15 5.47
C SER A 75 11.15 -0.09 6.19
N LEU A 76 12.00 0.94 6.29
CA LEU A 76 13.26 0.84 7.04
C LEU A 76 13.04 0.68 8.56
N ASN A 77 12.01 1.33 9.12
CA ASN A 77 11.66 1.15 10.53
C ASN A 77 11.11 -0.25 10.82
N VAL A 78 10.36 -0.86 9.89
CA VAL A 78 9.88 -2.25 10.04
C VAL A 78 11.07 -3.20 10.23
N LEU A 79 12.14 -3.00 9.47
CA LEU A 79 13.37 -3.77 9.56
C LEU A 79 14.11 -3.57 10.90
N ALA A 80 14.17 -2.33 11.37
CA ALA A 80 14.87 -1.98 12.61
C ALA A 80 14.08 -2.32 13.89
N ASP A 81 12.74 -2.29 13.85
CA ASP A 81 11.91 -2.55 15.03
C ASP A 81 11.92 -4.05 15.38
N GLY A 82 12.40 -4.36 16.58
CA GLY A 82 12.41 -5.72 17.13
C GLY A 82 11.03 -6.36 17.29
N ARG A 83 9.97 -5.54 17.37
CA ARG A 83 8.59 -6.00 17.59
C ARG A 83 7.84 -6.34 16.31
N SER A 84 8.34 -5.90 15.16
CA SER A 84 7.73 -6.24 13.86
C SER A 84 7.75 -7.75 13.64
N GLY A 85 6.62 -8.29 13.16
CA GLY A 85 6.50 -9.71 12.87
C GLY A 85 7.46 -10.17 11.77
N LYS A 86 7.86 -11.46 11.82
CA LYS A 86 8.83 -12.03 10.87
C LYS A 86 8.42 -11.81 9.42
N LYS A 87 7.16 -12.07 9.07
CA LYS A 87 6.63 -11.90 7.70
C LYS A 87 6.83 -10.48 7.17
N ALA A 88 6.46 -9.47 7.95
CA ALA A 88 6.61 -8.06 7.56
C ALA A 88 8.09 -7.67 7.40
N LYS A 89 9.00 -8.24 8.20
CA LYS A 89 10.44 -8.04 8.03
C LYS A 89 10.97 -8.70 6.76
N ASP A 90 10.54 -9.92 6.47
CA ASP A 90 10.94 -10.65 5.27
C ASP A 90 10.50 -9.88 4.00
N GLU A 91 9.24 -9.39 3.98
CA GLU A 91 8.71 -8.54 2.90
C GLU A 91 9.49 -7.22 2.74
N ALA A 92 9.75 -6.51 3.85
CA ALA A 92 10.51 -5.26 3.80
C ALA A 92 11.97 -5.50 3.37
N TYR A 93 12.54 -6.66 3.71
CA TYR A 93 13.90 -7.04 3.34
C TYR A 93 13.99 -7.42 1.85
N GLU A 94 12.98 -8.11 1.33
CA GLU A 94 12.86 -8.40 -0.10
C GLU A 94 12.74 -7.10 -0.90
N TRP A 95 11.85 -6.20 -0.49
CA TRP A 95 11.70 -4.88 -1.10
C TRP A 95 13.00 -4.07 -1.10
N LEU A 96 13.75 -4.06 0.01
CA LEU A 96 15.04 -3.37 0.13
C LEU A 96 16.08 -3.88 -0.88
N ASN A 97 16.09 -5.19 -1.17
CA ASN A 97 17.06 -5.83 -2.04
C ASN A 97 16.57 -5.97 -3.50
N SER A 98 15.33 -5.57 -3.80
CA SER A 98 14.82 -5.61 -5.16
C SER A 98 15.42 -4.50 -6.01
N ASP A 99 15.90 -4.86 -7.21
CA ASP A 99 16.39 -3.94 -8.24
C ASP A 99 15.29 -3.50 -9.22
N GLU A 100 14.04 -3.89 -8.96
CA GLU A 100 12.91 -3.46 -9.76
C GLU A 100 12.72 -1.94 -9.68
N VAL A 101 12.24 -1.34 -10.78
CA VAL A 101 12.00 0.09 -10.89
C VAL A 101 10.51 0.33 -11.14
N HIS A 102 9.82 0.78 -10.10
CA HIS A 102 8.40 1.17 -10.14
C HIS A 102 8.16 2.35 -9.17
N PRO A 103 6.96 2.97 -9.14
CA PRO A 103 6.75 4.23 -8.40
C PRO A 103 7.07 4.21 -6.89
N PHE A 104 7.07 3.03 -6.27
CA PHE A 104 7.38 2.78 -4.86
C PHE A 104 8.48 1.72 -4.67
N SER A 105 9.25 1.40 -5.72
CA SER A 105 10.42 0.53 -5.57
C SER A 105 11.45 1.20 -4.65
N PHE A 106 12.26 0.40 -3.99
CA PHE A 106 13.36 0.91 -3.16
C PHE A 106 14.25 1.91 -3.91
N VAL A 107 14.68 1.56 -5.14
CA VAL A 107 15.53 2.41 -5.99
C VAL A 107 14.89 3.77 -6.24
N THR A 108 13.66 3.80 -6.76
CA THR A 108 12.90 5.05 -7.01
C THR A 108 12.73 5.89 -5.74
N CYS A 109 12.36 5.27 -4.62
CA CYS A 109 12.17 5.99 -3.37
C CYS A 109 13.48 6.61 -2.86
N CYS A 110 14.62 5.91 -2.97
CA CYS A 110 15.92 6.44 -2.60
C CYS A 110 16.33 7.62 -3.49
N VAL A 111 16.30 7.43 -4.81
CA VAL A 111 16.75 8.44 -5.77
C VAL A 111 15.92 9.73 -5.67
N LEU A 112 14.59 9.62 -5.58
CA LEU A 112 13.70 10.78 -5.48
C LEU A 112 13.79 11.49 -4.12
N SER A 113 14.23 10.78 -3.09
CA SER A 113 14.52 11.35 -1.77
C SER A 113 15.95 11.91 -1.68
N GLY A 114 16.77 11.78 -2.74
CA GLY A 114 18.13 12.28 -2.81
C GLY A 114 19.19 11.38 -2.18
N TYR A 115 18.91 10.08 -2.02
CA TYR A 115 19.85 9.09 -1.49
C TYR A 115 20.38 8.16 -2.59
N ASP A 116 21.61 7.70 -2.41
CA ASP A 116 22.16 6.61 -3.22
C ASP A 116 21.63 5.24 -2.72
N PRO A 117 20.96 4.45 -3.58
CA PRO A 117 20.39 3.17 -3.18
C PRO A 117 21.42 2.18 -2.61
N ASP A 118 22.64 2.16 -3.17
CA ASP A 118 23.69 1.21 -2.75
C ASP A 118 24.26 1.59 -1.38
N GLU A 119 24.52 2.88 -1.13
CA GLU A 119 24.90 3.37 0.20
C GLU A 119 23.84 3.03 1.26
N VAL A 120 22.55 3.26 0.95
CA VAL A 120 21.45 2.96 1.87
C VAL A 120 21.36 1.46 2.15
N ARG A 121 21.46 0.60 1.12
CA ARG A 121 21.49 -0.87 1.29
C ARG A 121 22.64 -1.30 2.18
N ASN A 122 23.85 -0.80 1.93
CA ASN A 122 25.02 -1.12 2.72
C ASN A 122 24.84 -0.74 4.20
N LEU A 123 24.29 0.45 4.47
CA LEU A 123 24.01 0.92 5.82
C LEU A 123 22.93 0.06 6.51
N CYS A 124 21.85 -0.27 5.81
CA CYS A 124 20.79 -1.13 6.32
C CYS A 124 21.32 -2.52 6.66
N GLN A 125 22.08 -3.15 5.76
CA GLN A 125 22.68 -4.47 5.99
C GLN A 125 23.66 -4.44 7.17
N TYR A 126 24.49 -3.41 7.29
CA TYR A 126 25.36 -3.24 8.45
C TYR A 126 24.55 -3.18 9.75
N THR A 127 23.51 -2.35 9.79
CA THR A 127 22.66 -2.16 10.96
C THR A 127 21.94 -3.45 11.35
N LEU A 128 21.35 -4.16 10.38
CA LEU A 128 20.69 -5.45 10.60
C LEU A 128 21.64 -6.51 11.20
N ARG A 129 22.89 -6.56 10.73
CA ARG A 129 23.92 -7.45 11.31
C ARG A 129 24.24 -7.10 12.76
N GLN A 130 24.28 -5.80 13.10
CA GLN A 130 24.51 -5.38 14.49
C GLN A 130 23.32 -5.72 15.40
N LEU A 131 22.10 -5.54 14.91
CA LEU A 131 20.89 -5.91 15.65
C LEU A 131 20.81 -7.43 15.89
N ALA A 132 21.17 -8.24 14.89
CA ALA A 132 21.23 -9.69 15.04
C ALA A 132 22.23 -10.14 16.11
N LYS A 133 23.38 -9.45 16.24
CA LYS A 133 24.37 -9.73 17.30
C LYS A 133 23.88 -9.36 18.70
N ARG A 134 23.06 -8.32 18.83
CA ARG A 134 22.53 -7.84 20.11
C ARG A 134 21.41 -8.72 20.68
N ASN A 135 20.71 -9.45 19.82
CA ASN A 135 19.59 -10.31 20.20
C ASN A 135 20.00 -11.76 20.48
N LYS A 136 21.29 -12.08 20.44
CA LYS A 136 21.87 -13.39 20.74
C LYS A 136 22.50 -13.40 22.12
#